data_AF-A0A4V3WN40-F1
#
_entry.id   AF-A0A4V3WN40-F1
#
_cell.length_a   1.000
_cell.length_b   1.000
_cell.length_c   1.000
_cell.angle_alpha   90.00
_cell.angle_beta   90.00
_cell.angle_gamma   90.00
#
_symmetry.space_group_name_H-M   'P 1'
#
loop_
_entity.id
_entity.type
_entity.pdbx_description
1 polymer ?
#
loop_
_entity_poly.entity_id
_entity_poly.type
_entity_poly.pdbx_seq_one_letter_code
_entity_poly.pdbx_strand_id
1 'polypeptide(L)'
;MSGSDCGRIYIWKKKGTTLVRSMIGDRHIVNQLEPHPYIPVIATCGIGKNIKLWAPSSNDFLPFPPNVQEIMESNRQAREDHSRITVTPDVIMRVLRLHRRQALTYIQRRYNTADVEGDEEDEFITAFSGDVSSEDGNSRECSIS
;
A
#
# COMPACT_ATOMS: atom_id res chain seq x y z
N MET A 1 12.66 -1.18 -8.27
CA MET A 1 12.31 -2.63 -8.28
C MET A 1 10.92 -2.77 -7.71
N SER A 2 10.17 -3.82 -8.05
CA SER A 2 8.83 -4.02 -7.50
C SER A 2 8.55 -5.50 -7.19
N GLY A 3 7.85 -5.74 -6.07
CA GLY A 3 7.15 -6.99 -5.80
C GLY A 3 5.75 -6.98 -6.42
N SER A 4 5.16 -8.15 -6.62
CA SER A 4 3.85 -8.31 -7.23
C SER A 4 3.06 -9.41 -6.53
N ASP A 5 1.74 -9.29 -6.61
CA ASP A 5 0.73 -10.23 -6.09
C ASP A 5 0.71 -11.56 -6.85
N CYS A 6 1.43 -11.64 -7.98
CA CYS A 6 1.68 -12.89 -8.71
C CYS A 6 2.93 -13.64 -8.22
N GLY A 7 3.56 -13.16 -7.13
CA GLY A 7 4.73 -13.80 -6.53
C GLY A 7 6.02 -13.51 -7.28
N ARG A 8 6.00 -12.58 -8.24
CA ARG A 8 7.17 -12.22 -9.05
C ARG A 8 7.80 -10.90 -8.60
N ILE A 9 9.12 -10.86 -8.75
CA ILE A 9 9.94 -9.66 -8.62
C ILE A 9 10.22 -9.13 -10.02
N TYR A 10 10.06 -7.82 -10.19
CA TYR A 10 10.37 -7.14 -11.43
C TYR A 10 11.48 -6.10 -11.20
N ILE A 11 12.53 -6.18 -12.04
CA ILE A 11 13.61 -5.21 -12.08
C ILE A 11 13.37 -4.31 -13.29
N TRP A 12 13.39 -3.00 -13.06
CA TRP A 12 13.05 -1.97 -14.04
C TRP A 12 14.21 -1.03 -14.26
N LYS A 13 14.41 -0.61 -15.50
CA LYS A 13 15.26 0.53 -15.84
C LYS A 13 14.40 1.79 -15.70
N LYS A 14 14.74 2.66 -14.73
CA LYS A 14 14.02 3.94 -14.52
C LYS A 14 14.01 4.77 -15.81
N LYS A 15 15.19 4.94 -16.43
CA LYS A 15 15.31 5.62 -17.73
C LYS A 15 14.71 4.75 -18.83
N GLY A 16 13.61 5.22 -19.43
CA GLY A 16 12.88 4.53 -20.48
C GLY A 16 11.80 3.56 -19.99
N THR A 17 11.60 3.43 -18.67
CA THR A 17 10.52 2.62 -18.07
C THR A 17 10.47 1.19 -18.61
N THR A 18 11.63 0.58 -18.89
CA THR A 18 11.71 -0.74 -19.49
C THR A 18 11.87 -1.83 -18.43
N LEU A 19 11.18 -2.95 -18.64
CA LEU A 19 11.35 -4.14 -17.82
C LEU A 19 12.68 -4.82 -18.17
N VAL A 20 13.55 -5.00 -17.18
CA VAL A 20 14.90 -5.57 -17.36
C VAL A 20 14.92 -7.05 -16.98
N ARG A 21 14.19 -7.44 -15.93
CA ARG A 21 14.15 -8.83 -15.47
C ARG A 21 12.86 -9.15 -14.73
N SER A 22 12.37 -10.38 -14.89
CA SER A 22 11.32 -10.98 -14.08
C SER A 22 11.89 -12.21 -13.36
N MET A 23 11.66 -12.31 -12.07
CA MET A 23 12.15 -13.41 -11.22
C MET A 23 11.00 -13.92 -10.35
N ILE A 24 10.99 -15.21 -10.01
CA ILE A 24 9.97 -15.78 -9.12
C ILE A 24 10.43 -15.57 -7.69
N GLY A 25 9.83 -14.61 -6.98
CA GLY A 25 10.21 -14.20 -5.63
C GLY A 25 9.52 -15.01 -4.52
N ASP A 26 8.25 -15.35 -4.70
CA ASP A 26 7.50 -16.19 -3.78
C ASP A 26 6.39 -16.95 -4.51
N ARG A 27 5.75 -17.90 -3.84
CA ARG A 27 4.67 -18.71 -4.41
C ARG A 27 3.37 -17.92 -4.59
N HIS A 28 3.14 -16.92 -3.74
CA HIS A 28 1.90 -16.13 -3.72
C HIS A 28 2.16 -14.67 -4.03
N ILE A 29 2.73 -13.93 -3.07
CA ILE A 29 2.93 -12.48 -3.18
C ILE A 29 4.31 -12.13 -2.64
N VAL A 30 4.91 -11.10 -3.22
CA VAL A 30 6.12 -10.48 -2.69
C VAL A 30 5.75 -9.13 -2.12
N ASN A 31 5.65 -9.04 -0.79
CA ASN A 31 5.25 -7.83 -0.08
C ASN A 31 6.45 -6.90 0.14
N GLN A 32 7.57 -7.45 0.60
CA GLN A 32 8.76 -6.69 0.92
C GLN A 32 9.90 -7.02 -0.04
N LEU A 33 10.60 -5.98 -0.48
CA LEU A 33 11.81 -6.07 -1.27
C LEU A 33 12.81 -5.04 -0.76
N GLU A 34 13.82 -5.50 -0.02
CA GLU A 34 14.84 -4.66 0.59
C GLU A 34 16.22 -4.94 -0.03
N PRO A 35 16.84 -3.97 -0.73
CA PRO A 35 18.21 -4.09 -1.19
C PRO A 35 19.21 -3.85 -0.04
N HIS A 36 20.35 -4.54 -0.10
CA HIS A 36 21.47 -4.21 0.77
C HIS A 36 22.10 -2.86 0.34
N PRO A 37 22.48 -1.97 1.29
CA PRO A 37 22.97 -0.63 0.97
C PRO A 37 24.28 -0.60 0.16
N TYR A 38 25.16 -1.60 0.33
CA TYR A 38 26.50 -1.59 -0.27
C TYR A 38 26.82 -2.71 -1.26
N ILE A 39 26.06 -3.80 -1.26
CA ILE A 39 26.36 -4.98 -2.09
C ILE A 39 25.12 -5.29 -2.92
N PRO A 40 25.26 -5.90 -4.11
CA PRO A 40 24.14 -6.18 -5.00
C PRO A 40 23.34 -7.40 -4.52
N VAL A 41 22.91 -7.40 -3.26
CA VAL A 41 22.08 -8.44 -2.66
C VAL A 41 20.72 -7.86 -2.32
N ILE A 42 19.67 -8.65 -2.51
CA ILE A 42 18.29 -8.26 -2.21
C ILE A 42 17.67 -9.30 -1.30
N ALA A 43 16.96 -8.85 -0.28
CA ALA A 43 16.11 -9.68 0.56
C ALA A 43 14.64 -9.48 0.16
N THR A 44 13.89 -10.57 0.04
CA THR A 44 12.45 -10.52 -0.22
C THR A 44 11.67 -11.40 0.74
N CYS A 45 10.49 -10.95 1.13
CA CYS A 45 9.52 -11.77 1.86
C CYS A 45 8.09 -11.59 1.34
N GLY A 46 7.29 -12.64 1.49
CA GLY A 46 5.87 -12.66 1.17
C GLY A 46 5.01 -12.92 2.41
N ILE A 47 3.90 -13.63 2.23
CA ILE A 47 3.02 -14.06 3.34
C ILE A 47 3.64 -15.22 4.13
N GLY A 48 4.50 -16.02 3.49
CA GLY A 48 5.13 -17.16 4.12
C GLY A 48 6.14 -16.77 5.21
N LYS A 49 6.42 -17.70 6.12
CA LYS A 49 7.51 -17.58 7.11
C LYS A 49 8.88 -17.89 6.47
N ASN A 50 9.16 -17.31 5.31
CA ASN A 50 10.44 -17.45 4.63
C ASN A 50 10.96 -16.10 4.16
N ILE A 51 12.28 -15.96 4.18
CA ILE A 51 13.00 -14.84 3.61
C ILE A 51 13.93 -15.42 2.55
N LYS A 52 13.91 -14.83 1.36
CA LYS A 52 14.79 -15.24 0.25
C LYS A 52 15.82 -14.16 0.02
N LEU A 53 17.08 -14.58 -0.08
CA LEU A 53 18.21 -13.72 -0.44
C LEU A 53 18.57 -13.96 -1.90
N TRP A 54 18.77 -12.87 -2.63
CA TRP A 54 19.08 -12.85 -4.05
C TRP A 54 20.44 -12.21 -4.24
N ALA A 55 21.33 -12.90 -4.93
CA ALA A 55 22.63 -12.38 -5.33
C ALA A 55 22.86 -12.65 -6.83
N PRO A 56 23.59 -11.78 -7.54
CA PRO A 56 23.96 -12.00 -8.92
C PRO A 56 24.92 -13.20 -9.00
N SER A 57 24.43 -14.33 -9.51
CA SER A 57 25.21 -15.58 -9.60
C SER A 57 25.57 -15.97 -11.02
N SER A 58 24.72 -15.66 -12.02
CA SER A 58 25.02 -15.90 -13.43
C SER A 58 24.49 -14.77 -14.32
N ASN A 59 25.06 -14.68 -15.53
CA ASN A 59 24.65 -13.71 -16.53
C ASN A 59 23.47 -14.21 -17.39
N ASP A 60 22.85 -15.33 -17.00
CA ASP A 60 21.77 -15.91 -17.77
C ASP A 60 20.51 -15.04 -17.66
N PHE A 61 20.04 -14.60 -18.81
CA PHE A 61 18.77 -13.90 -18.95
C PHE A 61 17.72 -14.94 -19.27
N LEU A 62 16.80 -15.18 -18.34
CA LEU A 62 15.60 -15.94 -18.67
C LEU A 62 14.77 -15.09 -19.65
N PRO A 63 14.37 -15.65 -20.80
CA PRO A 63 13.53 -14.93 -21.74
C PRO A 63 12.21 -14.56 -21.07
N PHE A 64 11.72 -13.36 -21.37
CA PHE A 64 10.39 -12.97 -20.94
C PHE A 64 9.32 -13.85 -21.61
N PRO A 65 8.14 -14.00 -20.99
CA PRO A 65 6.98 -14.48 -21.70
C PRO A 65 6.76 -13.64 -22.98
N PRO A 66 6.37 -14.26 -24.11
CA PRO A 66 6.23 -13.56 -25.39
C PRO A 66 5.20 -12.42 -25.33
N ASN A 67 4.23 -12.50 -24.44
CA ASN A 67 3.15 -11.53 -24.24
C ASN A 67 3.48 -10.43 -23.21
N VAL A 68 4.74 -10.27 -22.79
CA VAL A 68 5.10 -9.29 -21.74
C VAL A 68 4.77 -7.85 -22.13
N GLN A 69 4.96 -7.48 -23.41
CA GLN A 69 4.67 -6.15 -23.92
C GLN A 69 3.16 -5.86 -23.89
N GLU A 70 2.36 -6.79 -24.40
CA GLU A 70 0.90 -6.71 -24.39
C GLU A 70 0.33 -6.58 -22.98
N ILE A 71 0.86 -7.37 -22.02
CA ILE A 71 0.49 -7.25 -20.61
C ILE A 71 0.84 -5.86 -20.04
N MET A 72 2.00 -5.32 -20.39
CA MET A 72 2.43 -4.01 -19.91
C MET A 72 1.57 -2.87 -20.49
N GLU A 73 1.20 -2.96 -21.77
CA GLU A 73 0.32 -2.01 -22.43
C GLU A 73 -1.10 -2.07 -21.85
N SER A 74 -1.65 -3.28 -21.68
CA SER A 74 -2.95 -3.48 -21.04
C SER A 74 -2.98 -2.93 -19.61
N ASN A 75 -1.95 -3.20 -18.81
CA ASN A 75 -1.84 -2.66 -17.44
C ASN A 75 -1.72 -1.12 -17.42
N ARG A 76 -1.06 -0.51 -18.42
CA ARG A 76 -0.98 0.94 -18.55
C ARG A 76 -2.37 1.52 -18.85
N GLN A 77 -3.05 0.97 -19.85
CA GLN A 77 -4.37 1.43 -20.27
C GLN A 77 -5.40 1.29 -19.15
N ALA A 78 -5.43 0.16 -18.45
CA ALA A 78 -6.30 -0.04 -17.30
C ALA A 78 -6.07 1.03 -16.20
N ARG A 79 -4.81 1.40 -15.92
CA ARG A 79 -4.51 2.48 -14.96
C ARG A 79 -4.99 3.84 -15.43
N GLU A 80 -4.85 4.14 -16.71
CA GLU A 80 -5.34 5.40 -17.30
C GLU A 80 -6.87 5.48 -17.27
N ASP A 81 -7.56 4.38 -17.59
CA ASP A 81 -9.01 4.27 -17.54
C ASP A 81 -9.54 4.45 -16.11
N HIS A 82 -8.89 3.84 -15.12
CA HIS A 82 -9.23 3.98 -13.70
C HIS A 82 -8.80 5.33 -13.08
N SER A 83 -7.82 6.03 -13.67
CA SER A 83 -7.37 7.35 -13.21
C SER A 83 -8.37 8.48 -13.51
N ARG A 84 -9.45 8.22 -14.27
CA ARG A 84 -10.40 9.25 -14.70
C ARG A 84 -11.35 9.74 -13.60
N ILE A 85 -11.39 9.08 -12.44
CA ILE A 85 -12.19 9.55 -11.30
C ILE A 85 -11.31 10.38 -10.36
N THR A 86 -10.92 11.57 -10.80
CA THR A 86 -10.39 12.59 -9.88
C THR A 86 -11.55 13.12 -9.04
N VAL A 87 -11.82 12.48 -7.90
CA VAL A 87 -12.76 13.04 -6.92
C VAL A 87 -12.10 14.28 -6.33
N THR A 88 -12.69 15.45 -6.56
CA THR A 88 -12.14 16.70 -6.00
C THR A 88 -12.16 16.63 -4.48
N PRO A 89 -11.19 17.27 -3.78
CA PRO A 89 -11.17 17.32 -2.32
C PRO A 89 -12.51 17.77 -1.71
N ASP A 90 -13.23 18.66 -2.40
CA ASP A 90 -14.56 19.13 -1.99
C ASP A 90 -15.62 18.03 -1.96
N VAL A 91 -15.62 17.14 -2.97
CA VAL A 91 -16.56 16.02 -3.03
C VAL A 91 -16.23 15.00 -1.95
N ILE A 92 -14.94 14.69 -1.73
CA ILE A 92 -14.49 13.82 -0.63
C ILE A 92 -14.95 14.38 0.72
N MET A 93 -14.73 15.67 0.95
CA MET A 93 -15.12 16.35 2.18
C MET A 93 -16.64 16.41 2.35
N ARG A 94 -17.42 16.57 1.27
CA ARG A 94 -18.89 16.51 1.33
C ARG A 94 -19.37 15.13 1.74
N VAL A 95 -18.81 14.08 1.16
CA VAL A 95 -19.16 12.68 1.48
C VAL A 95 -18.77 12.35 2.92
N LEU A 96 -17.57 12.73 3.37
CA LEU A 96 -17.14 12.52 4.76
C LEU A 96 -18.02 13.29 5.76
N ARG A 97 -18.40 14.54 5.44
CA ARG A 97 -19.34 15.31 6.28
C ARG A 97 -20.72 14.66 6.34
N LEU A 98 -21.21 14.09 5.22
CA LEU A 98 -22.48 13.38 5.19
C LEU A 98 -22.42 12.09 6.04
N HIS A 99 -21.36 11.29 5.90
CA HIS A 99 -21.16 10.10 6.72
C HIS A 99 -21.04 10.42 8.22
N ARG A 100 -20.33 11.48 8.61
CA ARG A 100 -20.28 11.93 10.01
C ARG A 100 -21.65 12.31 10.55
N ARG A 101 -22.47 13.02 9.78
CA ARG A 101 -23.85 13.37 10.17
C ARG A 101 -24.71 12.12 10.35
N GLN A 102 -24.64 11.17 9.43
CA GLN A 102 -25.39 9.91 9.51
C GLN A 102 -24.95 9.06 10.71
N ALA A 103 -23.64 8.93 10.95
CA ALA A 103 -23.10 8.21 12.11
C ALA A 103 -23.58 8.81 13.43
N LEU A 104 -23.58 10.14 13.55
CA LEU A 104 -24.11 10.83 14.74
C LEU A 104 -25.61 10.58 14.93
N THR A 105 -26.42 10.60 13.86
CA THR A 105 -27.85 10.29 13.98
C THR A 105 -28.13 8.82 14.33
N TYR A 106 -27.29 7.90 13.88
CA TYR A 106 -27.37 6.49 14.24
C TYR A 106 -27.01 6.27 15.72
N ILE A 107 -25.95 6.92 16.18
CA ILE A 107 -25.52 6.92 17.58
C ILE A 107 -26.61 7.54 18.46
N GLN A 108 -27.14 8.71 18.11
CA GLN A 108 -28.18 9.40 18.86
C GLN A 108 -29.48 8.59 18.96
N ARG A 109 -29.86 7.85 17.91
CA ARG A 109 -31.01 6.91 17.96
C ARG A 109 -30.76 5.75 18.91
N ARG A 110 -29.52 5.26 19.00
CA ARG A 110 -29.14 4.20 19.95
C ARG A 110 -29.15 4.70 21.40
N TYR A 111 -28.74 5.95 21.64
CA TYR A 111 -28.80 6.58 22.96
C TYR A 111 -30.26 6.85 23.39
N ASN A 112 -31.12 7.38 22.50
CA ASN A 112 -32.53 7.61 22.83
C ASN A 112 -33.34 6.32 23.12
N THR A 113 -32.90 5.16 22.64
CA THR A 113 -33.52 3.85 22.97
C THR A 113 -32.97 3.26 24.26
N ALA A 114 -31.77 3.66 24.69
CA ALA A 114 -31.15 3.19 25.92
C ALA A 114 -31.59 3.99 27.17
N ASP A 115 -32.06 5.23 27.02
CA ASP A 115 -32.48 6.10 28.14
C ASP A 115 -33.84 5.74 28.80
N VAL A 116 -34.36 4.52 28.62
CA VAL A 116 -35.57 4.03 29.32
C VAL A 116 -35.28 2.88 30.30
N GLU A 117 -34.07 2.32 30.31
CA GLU A 117 -33.66 1.33 31.32
C GLU A 117 -32.50 1.88 32.11
N GLY A 118 -32.78 2.13 33.39
CA GLY A 118 -31.95 2.89 34.29
C GLY A 118 -30.77 2.13 34.90
N ASP A 119 -30.08 2.95 35.70
CA ASP A 119 -29.13 2.67 36.78
C ASP A 119 -27.72 2.18 36.42
N GLU A 120 -26.80 3.10 36.73
CA GLU A 120 -25.50 2.93 37.40
C GLU A 120 -24.49 1.96 36.75
N GLU A 121 -23.43 2.51 36.13
CA GLU A 121 -22.01 2.20 36.41
C GLU A 121 -21.08 2.89 35.39
N ASP A 122 -19.94 3.38 35.90
CA ASP A 122 -19.12 4.48 35.39
C ASP A 122 -18.31 4.27 34.08
N GLU A 123 -18.31 5.33 33.28
CA GLU A 123 -17.15 6.05 32.73
C GLU A 123 -15.92 5.25 32.21
N PHE A 124 -15.87 4.97 30.90
CA PHE A 124 -14.63 5.11 30.12
C PHE A 124 -14.87 5.21 28.60
N ILE A 125 -15.01 6.43 28.07
CA ILE A 125 -14.68 6.71 26.66
C ILE A 125 -13.88 8.01 26.62
N THR A 126 -12.56 7.90 26.75
CA THR A 126 -11.66 9.00 26.45
C THR A 126 -11.67 9.26 24.95
N ALA A 127 -12.39 10.31 24.57
CA ALA A 127 -12.31 10.93 23.27
C ALA A 127 -10.86 11.35 23.00
N PHE A 128 -10.27 10.82 21.94
CA PHE A 128 -8.92 11.15 21.48
C PHE A 128 -8.93 12.57 20.87
N SER A 129 -8.96 13.58 21.73
CA SER A 129 -8.48 14.93 21.40
C SER A 129 -6.96 14.91 21.56
N GLY A 130 -6.24 15.20 20.48
CA GLY A 130 -4.79 15.14 20.44
C GLY A 130 -4.13 16.20 21.31
N ASP A 131 -2.92 15.87 21.76
CA ASP A 131 -1.84 16.84 21.87
C ASP A 131 -0.50 16.16 21.52
N VAL A 132 0.37 16.93 20.88
CA VAL A 132 1.60 16.53 20.23
C VAL A 132 2.77 16.85 21.16
N SER A 133 3.70 15.91 21.37
CA SER A 133 5.05 16.24 21.80
C SER A 133 6.09 15.52 20.94
N SER A 134 6.93 16.33 20.32
CA SER A 134 8.22 16.08 19.67
C SER A 134 9.21 15.35 20.62
N GLU A 135 10.32 14.70 20.25
CA GLU A 135 11.28 14.75 19.14
C GLU A 135 11.94 13.35 19.02
N ASP A 136 12.28 12.86 17.82
CA ASP A 136 13.65 12.43 17.48
C ASP A 136 13.78 11.89 16.05
N GLY A 137 14.85 12.32 15.39
CA GLY A 137 14.98 12.35 13.95
C GLY A 137 15.28 11.02 13.25
N ASN A 138 14.81 10.91 12.01
CA ASN A 138 15.66 10.58 10.86
C ASN A 138 14.93 10.99 9.56
N SER A 139 15.32 12.12 8.99
CA SER A 139 14.82 12.62 7.71
C SER A 139 15.26 11.70 6.57
N ARG A 140 14.44 10.70 6.24
CA ARG A 140 14.49 10.03 4.93
C ARG A 140 13.70 10.86 3.93
N GLU A 141 14.23 12.02 3.59
CA GLU A 141 13.73 12.81 2.47
C GLU A 141 14.03 12.08 1.16
N CYS A 142 12.98 11.57 0.51
CA CYS A 142 12.99 11.22 -0.90
C CYS A 142 12.76 12.50 -1.71
N SER A 143 13.83 13.22 -2.03
CA SER A 143 13.79 14.25 -3.07
C SER A 143 13.82 13.56 -4.45
N ILE A 144 12.71 13.65 -5.18
CA ILE A 144 12.68 13.31 -6.60
C ILE A 144 13.05 14.61 -7.35
N SER A 145 14.29 14.68 -7.82
CA SER A 145 14.66 15.50 -8.98
C SER A 145 14.60 14.67 -10.26
#